data_AF-A0A7K2YZA4-F1
#
_entry.id   AF-A0A7K2YZA4-F1
#
_cell.length_a   1.000
_cell.length_b   1.000
_cell.length_c   1.000
_cell.angle_alpha   90.00
_cell.angle_beta   90.00
_cell.angle_gamma   90.00
#
_symmetry.space_group_name_H-M   'P 1'
#
loop_
_entity.id
_entity.type
_entity.pdbx_description
1 polymer ?
#
loop_
_entity_poly.entity_id
_entity_poly.type
_entity_poly.pdbx_seq_one_letter_code
_entity_poly.pdbx_strand_id
1 'polypeptide(L)'
;MTTREVEEFDQAYAEAALGDAMAQAVYDRRIALGWTKAELARRAGMNERVIRRLEDGGRPVTTPTLLRLGRALGGHFIVALLSHNPVVTFKPTTRQTTRSTTRWACRTPATSTKHGGRSLLAGPARKSCTTTTGNMVHRLRVNA
;
A
#
# COMPACT_ATOMS: atom_id res chain seq x y z
N MET A 1 30.83 -32.78 -16.49
CA MET A 1 30.43 -31.39 -16.21
C MET A 1 31.67 -30.59 -15.88
N THR A 2 31.96 -29.58 -16.69
CA THR A 2 32.99 -28.58 -16.40
C THR A 2 32.47 -27.61 -15.34
N THR A 3 33.36 -26.91 -14.63
CA THR A 3 32.97 -25.90 -13.63
C THR A 3 32.08 -24.81 -14.23
N ARG A 4 32.33 -24.42 -15.49
CA ARG A 4 31.53 -23.41 -16.21
C ARG A 4 30.09 -23.87 -16.48
N GLU A 5 29.91 -25.13 -16.90
CA GLU A 5 28.57 -25.68 -17.13
C GLU A 5 27.74 -25.76 -15.85
N VAL A 6 28.39 -26.03 -14.71
CA VAL A 6 27.74 -26.02 -13.38
C VAL A 6 27.35 -24.60 -12.99
N GLU A 7 28.23 -23.61 -13.18
CA GLU A 7 27.94 -22.20 -12.90
C GLU A 7 26.78 -21.65 -13.75
N GLU A 8 26.74 -21.99 -15.04
CA GLU A 8 25.64 -21.59 -15.93
C GLU A 8 24.30 -22.23 -15.52
N PHE A 9 24.33 -23.49 -15.08
CA PHE A 9 23.15 -24.18 -14.54
C PHE A 9 22.67 -23.55 -13.23
N ASP A 10 23.57 -23.27 -12.31
CA ASP A 10 23.26 -22.64 -11.02
C ASP A 10 22.68 -21.24 -11.21
N GLN A 11 23.21 -20.47 -12.17
CA GLN A 11 22.67 -19.15 -12.51
C GLN A 11 21.24 -19.26 -13.05
N ALA A 12 21.00 -20.15 -14.03
CA ALA A 12 19.67 -20.35 -14.59
C ALA A 12 18.65 -20.81 -13.52
N TYR A 13 19.08 -21.67 -12.60
CA TYR A 13 18.26 -22.11 -11.48
C TYR A 13 17.93 -20.96 -10.52
N ALA A 14 18.93 -20.14 -10.16
CA ALA A 14 18.73 -18.99 -9.29
C ALA A 14 17.81 -17.93 -9.92
N GLU A 15 17.91 -17.69 -11.23
CA GLU A 15 17.03 -16.78 -11.96
C GLU A 15 15.58 -17.28 -12.00
N ALA A 16 15.38 -18.58 -12.21
CA ALA A 16 14.06 -19.21 -12.16
C ALA A 16 13.45 -19.11 -10.75
N ALA A 17 14.23 -19.43 -9.72
CA ALA A 17 13.80 -19.30 -8.33
C ALA A 17 13.40 -17.86 -7.97
N LEU A 18 14.11 -16.86 -8.50
CA LEU A 18 13.75 -15.45 -8.32
C LEU A 18 12.43 -15.13 -9.02
N GLY A 19 12.25 -15.60 -10.25
CA GLY A 19 11.00 -15.45 -11.01
C GLY A 19 9.80 -16.00 -10.24
N ASP A 20 9.93 -17.22 -9.70
CA ASP A 20 8.88 -17.89 -8.93
C ASP A 20 8.58 -17.16 -7.62
N ALA A 21 9.60 -16.76 -6.86
CA ALA A 21 9.41 -16.00 -5.62
C ALA A 21 8.72 -14.65 -5.87
N MET A 22 9.06 -13.98 -6.99
CA MET A 22 8.41 -12.74 -7.41
C MET A 22 6.96 -12.96 -7.82
N ALA A 23 6.69 -14.01 -8.60
CA ALA A 23 5.35 -14.40 -9.00
C ALA A 23 4.44 -14.66 -7.79
N GLN A 24 4.95 -15.42 -6.83
CA GLN A 24 4.24 -15.74 -5.59
C GLN A 24 3.92 -14.48 -4.77
N ALA A 25 4.90 -13.59 -4.56
CA ALA A 25 4.68 -12.36 -3.80
C ALA A 25 3.61 -11.44 -4.43
N VAL A 26 3.54 -11.40 -5.77
CA VAL A 26 2.50 -10.65 -6.49
C VAL A 26 1.13 -11.32 -6.34
N TYR A 27 1.08 -12.64 -6.53
CA TYR A 27 -0.13 -13.44 -6.36
C TYR A 27 -0.72 -13.26 -4.95
N ASP A 28 0.09 -13.47 -3.91
CA ASP A 28 -0.34 -13.39 -2.51
C ASP A 28 -0.93 -12.02 -2.20
N ARG A 29 -0.24 -10.96 -2.62
CA ARG A 29 -0.73 -9.59 -2.38
C ARG A 29 -2.01 -9.32 -3.15
N ARG A 30 -2.12 -9.78 -4.40
CA ARG A 30 -3.32 -9.61 -5.22
C ARG A 30 -4.52 -10.31 -4.59
N ILE A 31 -4.34 -11.53 -4.09
CA ILE A 31 -5.38 -12.31 -3.41
C ILE A 31 -5.77 -11.63 -2.09
N ALA A 32 -4.81 -11.16 -1.30
CA ALA A 32 -5.09 -10.42 -0.06
C ALA A 32 -5.90 -9.12 -0.30
N LEU A 33 -5.81 -8.54 -1.50
CA LEU A 33 -6.60 -7.37 -1.92
C LEU A 33 -7.94 -7.74 -2.58
N GLY A 34 -8.21 -9.02 -2.83
CA GLY A 34 -9.41 -9.49 -3.51
C GLY A 34 -9.47 -9.15 -5.00
N TRP A 35 -8.32 -8.96 -5.66
CA TRP A 35 -8.27 -8.51 -7.05
C TRP A 35 -8.13 -9.70 -8.02
N THR A 36 -8.72 -9.58 -9.21
CA THR A 36 -8.45 -10.49 -10.33
C THR A 36 -7.15 -10.11 -11.05
N LYS A 37 -6.62 -11.00 -11.91
CA LYS A 37 -5.45 -10.69 -12.77
C LYS A 37 -5.73 -9.47 -13.66
N ALA A 38 -6.91 -9.40 -14.29
CA ALA A 38 -7.38 -8.24 -15.05
C ALA A 38 -7.38 -6.94 -14.22
N GLU A 39 -7.82 -7.02 -12.97
CA GLU A 39 -7.90 -5.87 -12.09
C GLU A 39 -6.51 -5.32 -11.73
N LEU A 40 -5.57 -6.21 -11.40
CA LEU A 40 -4.18 -5.82 -11.18
C LEU A 40 -3.57 -5.19 -12.44
N ALA A 41 -3.80 -5.81 -13.61
CA ALA A 41 -3.29 -5.31 -14.89
C ALA A 41 -3.78 -3.88 -15.16
N ARG A 42 -5.09 -3.64 -14.99
CA ARG A 42 -5.69 -2.32 -15.12
C ARG A 42 -5.05 -1.29 -14.18
N ARG A 43 -4.88 -1.62 -12.90
CA ARG A 43 -4.28 -0.72 -11.90
C ARG A 43 -2.79 -0.46 -12.15
N ALA A 44 -2.07 -1.43 -12.68
CA ALA A 44 -0.65 -1.31 -13.03
C ALA A 44 -0.41 -0.62 -14.38
N GLY A 45 -1.45 -0.36 -15.16
CA GLY A 45 -1.31 0.14 -16.54
C GLY A 45 -0.61 -0.87 -17.44
N MET A 46 -0.89 -2.16 -17.24
CA MET A 46 -0.26 -3.28 -17.94
C MET A 46 -1.29 -4.15 -18.63
N ASN A 47 -0.84 -4.97 -19.59
CA ASN A 47 -1.70 -5.95 -20.25
C ASN A 47 -1.91 -7.16 -19.32
N GLU A 48 -3.14 -7.68 -19.23
CA GLU A 48 -3.48 -8.85 -18.42
C GLU A 48 -2.64 -10.09 -18.78
N ARG A 49 -2.31 -10.29 -20.07
CA ARG A 49 -1.44 -11.39 -20.51
C ARG A 49 -0.03 -11.28 -19.92
N VAL A 50 0.45 -10.07 -19.66
CA VAL A 50 1.75 -9.84 -19.00
C VAL A 50 1.65 -10.22 -17.53
N ILE A 51 0.58 -9.81 -16.84
CA ILE A 51 0.34 -10.20 -15.44
C ILE A 51 0.19 -11.72 -15.30
N ARG A 52 -0.54 -12.38 -16.20
CA ARG A 52 -0.69 -13.84 -16.19
C ARG A 52 0.68 -14.52 -16.27
N ARG A 53 1.47 -14.19 -17.28
CA ARG A 53 2.82 -14.75 -17.46
C ARG A 53 3.76 -14.45 -16.29
N LEU A 54 3.60 -13.29 -15.66
CA LEU A 54 4.39 -12.90 -14.50
C LEU A 54 4.03 -13.76 -13.30
N GLU A 55 2.74 -13.96 -13.01
CA GLU A 55 2.28 -14.84 -11.93
C GLU A 55 2.55 -16.32 -12.20
N ASP A 56 2.83 -16.70 -13.46
CA ASP A 56 3.21 -18.07 -13.84
C ASP A 56 4.74 -18.31 -13.68
N GLY A 57 5.54 -17.36 -13.17
CA GLY A 57 6.97 -17.53 -12.85
C GLY A 57 7.94 -17.54 -14.04
N GLY A 58 7.44 -17.68 -15.27
CA GLY A 58 8.27 -17.98 -16.44
C GLY A 58 9.09 -16.84 -17.06
N ARG A 59 9.23 -15.67 -16.41
CA ARG A 59 10.05 -14.56 -16.95
C ARG A 59 10.77 -13.75 -15.88
N PRO A 60 12.02 -13.31 -16.15
CA PRO A 60 12.71 -12.36 -15.31
C PRO A 60 11.92 -11.03 -15.26
N VAL A 61 11.63 -10.58 -14.05
CA VAL A 61 10.94 -9.32 -13.80
C VAL A 61 11.93 -8.17 -13.79
N THR A 62 11.63 -7.11 -14.56
CA THR A 62 12.50 -5.94 -14.67
C THR A 62 12.18 -4.90 -13.61
N THR A 63 13.18 -4.12 -13.16
CA THR A 63 12.99 -3.05 -12.17
C THR A 63 11.84 -2.09 -12.50
N PRO A 64 11.64 -1.61 -13.74
CA PRO A 64 10.49 -0.78 -14.08
C PRO A 64 9.14 -1.46 -13.86
N THR A 65 9.06 -2.77 -14.11
CA THR A 65 7.87 -3.59 -13.84
C THR A 65 7.57 -3.64 -12.35
N LEU A 66 8.60 -3.81 -11.52
CA LEU A 66 8.46 -3.83 -10.06
C LEU A 66 7.95 -2.50 -9.51
N LEU A 67 8.43 -1.38 -10.05
CA LEU A 67 7.95 -0.06 -9.65
C LEU A 67 6.46 0.13 -9.98
N ARG A 68 6.00 -0.33 -11.15
CA ARG A 68 4.58 -0.28 -11.53
C ARG A 68 3.73 -1.16 -10.62
N LEU A 69 4.16 -2.39 -10.38
CA LEU A 69 3.46 -3.34 -9.52
C LEU A 69 3.41 -2.86 -8.07
N GLY A 70 4.51 -2.36 -7.52
CA GLY A 70 4.56 -1.83 -6.15
C GLY A 70 3.56 -0.69 -5.95
N ARG A 71 3.52 0.26 -6.90
CA ARG A 71 2.53 1.34 -6.92
C ARG A 71 1.10 0.81 -7.00
N ALA A 72 0.83 -0.12 -7.91
CA ALA A 72 -0.49 -0.70 -8.10
C ALA A 72 -0.99 -1.47 -6.87
N LEU A 73 -0.11 -2.24 -6.23
CA LEU A 73 -0.40 -3.07 -5.05
C LEU A 73 -0.36 -2.29 -3.71
N GLY A 74 0.00 -1.01 -3.77
CA GLY A 74 0.03 -0.11 -2.62
C GLY A 74 1.15 -0.42 -1.63
N GLY A 75 2.38 -0.66 -2.12
CA GLY A 75 3.50 -1.05 -1.28
C GLY A 75 4.82 -1.11 -2.03
N HIS A 76 5.74 -1.91 -1.51
CA HIS A 76 7.07 -2.13 -2.09
C HIS A 76 7.50 -3.58 -1.92
N PHE A 77 8.42 -4.01 -2.78
CA PHE A 77 9.07 -5.31 -2.68
C PHE A 77 10.39 -5.16 -1.92
N ILE A 78 10.68 -6.14 -1.08
CA ILE A 78 12.00 -6.38 -0.52
C ILE A 78 12.51 -7.65 -1.19
N VAL A 79 13.66 -7.54 -1.86
CA VAL A 79 14.29 -8.64 -2.59
C VAL A 79 15.68 -8.86 -1.99
N ALA A 80 15.90 -10.07 -1.47
CA ALA A 80 17.20 -10.52 -0.99
C ALA A 80 17.75 -11.57 -1.96
N LEU A 81 18.86 -11.25 -2.62
CA LEU A 81 19.51 -12.12 -3.58
C LEU A 81 20.54 -12.99 -2.85
N LEU A 82 20.11 -14.17 -2.40
CA LEU A 82 20.99 -15.20 -1.86
C LEU A 82 21.37 -16.16 -2.99
N SER A 83 22.58 -16.71 -2.99
CA SER A 83 23.21 -17.39 -4.13
C SER A 83 22.33 -18.40 -4.90
N HIS A 84 21.43 -19.12 -4.24
CA HIS A 84 20.52 -20.09 -4.87
C HIS A 84 19.10 -20.07 -4.29
N ASN A 85 18.80 -19.12 -3.41
CA ASN A 85 17.50 -19.05 -2.73
C ASN A 85 17.07 -17.59 -2.54
N PRO A 86 16.66 -16.91 -3.62
CA PRO A 86 16.22 -15.54 -3.52
C PRO A 86 14.95 -15.45 -2.68
N VAL A 87 14.93 -14.51 -1.73
CA VAL A 87 13.77 -14.26 -0.88
C VAL A 87 13.12 -12.97 -1.32
N VAL A 88 11.82 -13.05 -1.61
CA VAL A 88 11.00 -11.90 -2.00
C VAL A 88 9.89 -11.72 -0.97
N THR A 89 9.72 -10.49 -0.50
CA THR A 89 8.61 -10.14 0.39
C THR A 89 7.95 -8.86 -0.08
N PHE A 90 6.62 -8.86 -0.18
CA PHE A 90 5.87 -7.62 -0.38
C PHE A 90 5.54 -6.98 0.97
N LYS A 91 5.90 -5.70 1.13
CA LYS A 91 5.51 -4.89 2.28
C LYS A 91 4.45 -3.86 1.86
N PRO A 92 3.21 -3.96 2.36
CA PRO A 92 2.21 -2.95 2.10
C PRO A 92 2.63 -1.63 2.74
N THR A 93 2.52 -0.54 1.99
CA THR A 93 2.65 0.79 2.57
C THR A 93 1.36 1.04 3.32
N THR A 94 1.39 0.87 4.64
CA THR A 94 0.30 1.38 5.47
C THR A 94 0.31 2.88 5.27
N ARG A 95 -0.70 3.45 4.62
CA ARG A 95 -0.98 4.87 4.84
C ARG A 95 -1.29 4.95 6.32
N GLN A 96 -0.33 5.42 7.11
CA GLN A 96 -0.63 5.93 8.44
C GLN A 96 -1.64 7.03 8.19
N THR A 97 -2.92 6.72 8.35
CA THR A 97 -3.97 7.70 8.49
C THR A 97 -3.68 8.43 9.79
N THR A 98 -2.69 9.32 9.78
CA THR A 98 -2.72 10.53 10.59
C THR A 98 -3.80 11.44 9.98
N ARG A 99 -5.04 10.92 9.92
CA ARG A 99 -6.22 11.75 10.05
C ARG A 99 -6.15 12.22 11.49
N SER A 100 -5.48 13.34 11.71
CA SER A 100 -5.71 14.21 12.86
C SER A 100 -7.20 14.57 12.83
N THR A 101 -8.03 13.71 13.42
CA THR A 101 -9.42 14.02 13.76
C THR A 101 -9.42 14.86 15.03
N THR A 102 -8.94 16.09 14.92
CA THR A 102 -9.39 17.21 15.76
C THR A 102 -10.11 18.14 14.78
N ARG A 103 -11.34 17.80 14.36
CA ARG A 103 -12.61 18.21 15.00
C ARG A 103 -12.71 19.73 15.17
N TRP A 104 -13.32 20.39 14.18
CA TRP A 104 -14.27 21.51 14.31
C TRP A 104 -14.97 21.61 12.95
N ALA A 105 -16.21 21.16 12.73
CA ALA A 105 -17.43 21.44 13.48
C ALA A 105 -17.58 22.93 13.78
N CYS A 106 -17.87 23.72 12.75
CA CYS A 106 -18.74 24.90 12.82
C CYS A 106 -19.26 25.20 11.41
N ARG A 107 -20.39 24.59 11.07
CA ARG A 107 -21.30 25.07 10.03
C ARG A 107 -22.50 25.65 10.78
N THR A 108 -22.83 26.92 10.58
CA THR A 108 -24.16 27.46 10.94
C THR A 108 -24.89 27.85 9.66
N PRO A 109 -26.19 27.55 9.53
CA PRO A 109 -26.99 27.95 8.38
C PRO A 109 -27.35 29.43 8.50
N ALA A 110 -27.14 30.21 7.44
CA ALA A 110 -27.68 31.55 7.34
C ALA A 110 -29.08 31.49 6.71
N THR A 111 -30.12 31.47 7.53
CA THR A 111 -31.46 31.90 7.12
C THR A 111 -31.65 33.34 7.59
N SER A 112 -31.64 34.29 6.66
CA SER A 112 -32.06 35.67 6.95
C SER A 112 -33.23 36.02 6.05
N THR A 113 -34.42 35.97 6.64
CA THR A 113 -35.65 36.57 6.14
C THR A 113 -35.71 37.99 6.70
N LYS A 114 -35.91 39.01 5.85
CA LYS A 114 -36.21 40.39 6.26
C LYS A 114 -37.45 40.39 7.18
N HIS A 115 -37.48 41.22 8.22
CA HIS A 115 -38.54 42.21 8.51
C HIS A 115 -38.08 43.09 9.70
N GLY A 116 -38.40 44.38 9.63
CA GLY A 116 -37.88 45.42 10.52
C GLY A 116 -38.32 45.31 11.98
N GLY A 117 -37.56 45.96 12.87
CA GLY A 117 -37.99 46.26 14.22
C GLY A 117 -36.91 46.10 15.30
N ARG A 118 -36.25 47.22 15.64
CA ARG A 118 -35.52 47.56 16.90
C ARG A 118 -34.47 46.58 17.45
N SER A 119 -33.22 47.04 17.40
CA SER A 119 -32.03 46.47 18.03
C SER A 119 -31.93 46.87 19.51
N LEU A 120 -31.78 45.88 20.40
CA LEU A 120 -31.20 46.03 21.74
C LEU A 120 -30.07 45.00 21.90
N LEU A 121 -28.98 45.45 22.51
CA LEU A 121 -27.65 44.86 22.52
C LEU A 121 -27.54 43.69 23.51
N ALA A 122 -26.88 42.59 23.11
CA ALA A 122 -26.31 41.59 24.01
C ALA A 122 -24.97 41.07 23.44
N GLY A 123 -23.93 41.06 24.28
CA GLY A 123 -22.52 40.87 23.87
C GLY A 123 -22.13 39.43 23.50
N PRO A 124 -20.93 39.22 22.94
CA PRO A 124 -20.48 37.91 22.48
C PRO A 124 -19.91 37.06 23.61
N ALA A 125 -20.38 35.81 23.72
CA ALA A 125 -19.78 34.80 24.56
C ALA A 125 -18.46 34.28 23.94
N ARG A 126 -17.34 34.47 24.64
CA ARG A 126 -16.05 33.83 24.33
C ARG A 126 -16.16 32.32 24.51
N LYS A 127 -15.69 31.54 23.53
CA LYS A 127 -15.42 30.10 23.70
C LYS A 127 -13.91 29.87 23.64
N SER A 128 -13.31 29.52 24.77
CA SER A 128 -11.95 28.98 24.85
C SER A 128 -12.00 27.49 24.57
N CYS A 129 -11.18 27.01 23.64
CA CYS A 129 -10.97 25.59 23.39
C CYS A 129 -9.48 25.31 23.53
N THR A 130 -9.11 24.52 24.53
CA THR A 130 -7.75 23.98 24.69
C THR A 130 -7.76 22.52 24.27
N THR A 131 -7.02 22.22 23.20
CA THR A 131 -6.78 20.87 22.70
C THR A 131 -5.70 20.20 23.55
N THR A 132 -6.02 19.11 24.25
CA THR A 132 -5.02 18.23 24.87
C THR A 132 -4.99 16.90 24.11
N THR A 133 -3.85 16.66 23.46
CA THR A 133 -3.50 15.46 22.71
C THR A 133 -3.19 14.32 23.69
N GLY A 134 -3.93 13.21 23.61
CA GLY A 134 -3.67 11.99 24.37
C GLY A 134 -3.61 10.77 23.43
N ASN A 135 -2.39 10.32 23.15
CA ASN A 135 -2.07 9.16 22.33
C ASN A 135 -2.18 7.87 23.18
N MET A 136 -3.09 6.95 22.86
CA MET A 136 -3.18 5.64 23.53
C MET A 136 -2.62 4.54 22.63
N VAL A 137 -1.44 4.06 23.00
CA VAL A 137 -0.78 2.89 22.43
C VAL A 137 -1.37 1.65 23.11
N HIS A 138 -2.19 0.86 22.42
CA HIS A 138 -2.55 -0.47 22.90
C HIS A 138 -1.39 -1.44 22.63
N ARG A 139 -0.61 -1.74 23.68
CA ARG A 139 0.21 -2.95 23.75
C ARG A 139 -0.72 -4.16 23.83
N LEU A 140 -0.72 -5.02 22.81
CA LEU A 140 -1.14 -6.41 23.02
C LEU A 140 0.01 -7.15 23.73
N ARG A 141 -0.34 -7.79 24.84
CA ARG A 141 0.46 -8.81 25.51
C ARG A 141 0.58 -10.01 24.57
N VAL A 142 1.82 -10.41 24.29
CA VAL A 142 2.17 -11.78 23.91
C VAL A 142 1.94 -12.65 25.14
N ASN A 143 1.08 -13.65 25.04
CA ASN A 143 1.12 -14.80 25.94
C ASN A 143 2.03 -15.85 25.29
N ALA A 144 2.86 -16.44 26.14
CA ALA A 144 3.82 -17.51 25.84
C ALA A 144 3.14 -18.78 25.33
#